data_AF-A0A3D5RYL4-F1
#
_entry.id   AF-A0A3D5RYL4-F1
#
_cell.length_a   1.000
_cell.length_b   1.000
_cell.length_c   1.000
_cell.angle_alpha   90.00
_cell.angle_beta   90.00
_cell.angle_gamma   90.00
#
_symmetry.space_group_name_H-M   'P 1'
#
loop_
_entity.id
_entity.type
_entity.pdbx_description
1 polymer ?
#
loop_
_entity_poly.entity_id
_entity_poly.type
_entity_poly.pdbx_seq_one_letter_code
_entity_poly.pdbx_strand_id
1 'polypeptide(L)'
;FNLVMDRLEAFTGTNIRDHIVCKKSFAHQDFINDYNSFKGNAYGLANTLTQTAILKPSLKNKKLKNLYFTGQLTVPGPGVPPSIISGEVVAREIKKDFK
;
A
#
# COMPACT_ATOMS: atom_id res chain seq x y z
N PHE A 1 -12.06 -11.45 16.22
CA PHE A 1 -11.71 -11.02 17.59
C PHE A 1 -11.45 -12.22 18.49
N ASN A 2 -12.47 -13.03 18.84
CA ASN A 2 -12.32 -14.18 19.75
C ASN A 2 -11.17 -15.11 19.36
N LEU A 3 -11.13 -15.59 18.10
CA LEU A 3 -10.06 -16.44 17.59
C LEU A 3 -8.63 -15.88 17.81
N VAL A 4 -8.45 -14.57 17.66
CA VAL A 4 -7.14 -13.92 17.85
C VAL A 4 -6.80 -13.83 19.33
N MET A 5 -7.78 -13.46 20.15
CA MET A 5 -7.60 -13.34 21.59
C MET A 5 -7.35 -14.71 22.24
N ASP A 6 -8.06 -15.77 21.84
CA ASP A 6 -7.82 -17.13 22.32
C ASP A 6 -6.38 -17.56 22.07
N ARG A 7 -5.86 -17.30 20.86
CA ARG A 7 -4.47 -17.61 20.51
C ARG A 7 -3.46 -16.76 21.30
N LEU A 8 -3.74 -15.46 21.45
CA LEU A 8 -2.84 -14.53 22.12
C LEU A 8 -2.74 -14.81 23.61
N GLU A 9 -3.87 -15.04 24.29
CA GLU A 9 -3.90 -15.37 25.72
C GLU A 9 -3.31 -16.75 26.00
N ALA A 10 -3.56 -17.75 25.13
CA ALA A 10 -2.91 -19.05 25.23
C ALA A 10 -1.38 -18.96 25.05
N PHE A 11 -0.91 -18.10 24.14
CA PHE A 11 0.53 -17.89 23.92
C PHE A 11 1.21 -17.14 25.07
N THR A 12 0.53 -16.15 25.64
CA THR A 12 1.09 -15.28 26.70
C THR A 12 0.81 -15.75 28.12
N GLY A 13 -0.12 -16.70 28.32
CA GLY A 13 -0.59 -17.15 29.63
C GLY A 13 -1.29 -16.07 30.46
N THR A 14 -1.69 -14.96 29.82
CA THR A 14 -2.19 -13.76 30.49
C THR A 14 -3.63 -13.49 30.05
N ASN A 15 -4.51 -13.12 30.99
CA ASN A 15 -5.81 -12.56 30.64
C ASN A 15 -5.61 -11.14 30.12
N ILE A 16 -5.90 -10.91 28.85
CA ILE A 16 -5.75 -9.62 28.17
C ILE A 16 -7.12 -8.98 27.98
N ARG A 17 -8.17 -9.78 27.73
CA ARG A 17 -9.54 -9.33 27.47
C ARG A 17 -10.09 -8.42 28.55
N ASP A 18 -9.83 -8.72 29.82
CA ASP A 18 -10.36 -7.96 30.95
C ASP A 18 -9.70 -6.58 31.11
N HIS A 19 -8.58 -6.36 30.41
CA HIS A 19 -7.83 -5.09 30.44
C HIS A 19 -8.02 -4.26 29.15
N ILE A 20 -8.91 -4.65 28.24
CA ILE A 20 -9.18 -3.90 27.01
C ILE A 20 -10.02 -2.65 27.32
N VAL A 21 -9.39 -1.47 27.25
CA VAL A 21 -10.08 -0.17 27.39
C VAL A 21 -10.62 0.37 26.07
N CYS A 22 -10.11 -0.10 24.94
CA CYS A 22 -10.54 0.32 23.61
C CYS A 22 -10.34 -0.80 22.59
N LYS A 23 -11.27 -0.94 21.65
CA LYS A 23 -11.22 -1.91 20.56
C LYS A 23 -11.70 -1.27 19.28
N LYS A 24 -10.82 -1.21 18.27
CA LYS A 24 -11.16 -0.78 16.90
C LYS A 24 -10.74 -1.85 15.90
N SER A 25 -11.62 -2.17 14.96
CA SER A 25 -11.28 -3.00 13.81
C SER A 25 -10.94 -2.13 12.61
N PHE A 26 -10.03 -2.59 11.77
CA PHE A 26 -9.68 -1.97 10.51
C PHE A 26 -9.32 -3.08 9.51
N ALA A 27 -9.99 -3.11 8.36
CA ALA A 27 -9.88 -4.17 7.37
C ALA A 27 -10.09 -3.63 5.94
N HIS A 28 -10.21 -4.53 4.97
CA HIS A 28 -10.24 -4.20 3.53
C HIS A 28 -11.24 -3.08 3.17
N GLN A 29 -12.39 -3.01 3.84
CA GLN A 29 -13.42 -2.02 3.52
C GLN A 29 -12.99 -0.63 3.95
N ASP A 30 -12.30 -0.54 5.09
CA ASP A 30 -11.75 0.72 5.58
C ASP A 30 -10.61 1.18 4.66
N PHE A 31 -9.78 0.28 4.13
CA PHE A 31 -8.79 0.64 3.10
C PHE A 31 -9.41 1.20 1.83
N ILE A 32 -10.56 0.66 1.40
CA ILE A 32 -11.29 1.19 0.24
C ILE A 32 -11.81 2.59 0.55
N ASN A 33 -12.46 2.77 1.70
CA ASN A 33 -13.12 4.01 2.07
C ASN A 33 -12.12 5.14 2.38
N ASP A 34 -11.10 4.86 3.19
CA ASP A 34 -10.19 5.88 3.72
C ASP A 34 -9.07 6.23 2.74
N TYR A 35 -8.64 5.28 1.90
CA TYR A 35 -7.48 5.45 1.00
C TYR A 35 -7.80 5.31 -0.48
N ASN A 36 -9.08 5.14 -0.86
CA ASN A 36 -9.48 4.80 -2.23
C ASN A 36 -8.73 3.58 -2.77
N SER A 37 -8.38 2.63 -1.89
CA SER A 37 -7.56 1.49 -2.26
C SER A 37 -8.36 0.48 -3.07
N PHE A 38 -7.92 0.19 -4.30
CA PHE A 38 -8.57 -0.79 -5.15
C PHE A 38 -8.66 -2.15 -4.46
N LYS A 39 -9.88 -2.65 -4.26
CA LYS A 39 -10.18 -3.92 -3.54
C LYS A 39 -9.61 -3.97 -2.11
N GLY A 40 -9.30 -2.83 -1.49
CA GLY A 40 -8.78 -2.76 -0.12
C GLY A 40 -7.36 -3.28 0.02
N ASN A 41 -6.53 -3.19 -1.03
CA ASN A 41 -5.14 -3.62 -0.98
C ASN A 41 -4.31 -2.72 -0.06
N ALA A 42 -3.41 -3.32 0.73
CA ALA A 42 -2.49 -2.58 1.60
C ALA A 42 -1.08 -2.41 1.00
N TYR A 43 -0.72 -3.23 0.02
CA TYR A 43 0.65 -3.34 -0.51
C TYR A 43 0.71 -3.35 -2.04
N GLY A 44 -0.34 -2.88 -2.73
CA GLY A 44 -0.36 -2.80 -4.18
C GLY A 44 -0.38 -4.15 -4.90
N LEU A 45 0.32 -4.23 -6.03
CA LEU A 45 0.41 -5.45 -6.83
C LEU A 45 1.08 -6.59 -6.05
N ALA A 46 0.65 -7.83 -6.28
CA ALA A 46 1.26 -8.97 -5.62
C ALA A 46 2.71 -9.15 -6.08
N ASN A 47 3.56 -9.65 -5.18
CA ASN A 47 4.97 -9.92 -5.46
C ASN A 47 5.17 -11.23 -6.25
N THR A 48 4.39 -11.43 -7.31
CA THR A 48 4.60 -12.55 -8.23
C THR A 48 5.55 -12.12 -9.35
N LEU A 49 6.33 -13.06 -9.89
CA LEU A 49 7.27 -12.79 -10.98
C LEU A 49 6.57 -12.13 -12.19
N THR A 50 5.31 -12.52 -12.45
CA THR A 50 4.50 -12.01 -13.57
C THR A 50 3.83 -10.65 -13.30
N GLN A 51 3.89 -10.13 -12.07
CA GLN A 51 3.33 -8.81 -11.71
C GLN A 51 4.40 -7.81 -11.27
N THR A 52 5.67 -8.21 -11.25
CA THR A 52 6.80 -7.42 -10.75
C THR A 52 7.81 -7.08 -11.86
N ALA A 53 8.81 -6.26 -11.53
CA ALA A 53 9.83 -5.76 -12.44
C ALA A 53 9.28 -5.01 -13.67
N ILE A 54 9.37 -5.61 -14.87
CA ILE A 54 9.11 -4.94 -16.17
C ILE A 54 7.60 -4.73 -16.41
N LEU A 55 6.75 -5.55 -15.78
CA LEU A 55 5.30 -5.52 -15.99
C LEU A 55 4.58 -4.53 -15.06
N LYS A 56 5.31 -3.83 -14.19
CA LYS A 56 4.74 -2.82 -13.31
C LYS A 56 4.26 -1.61 -14.13
N PRO A 57 3.12 -0.98 -13.76
CA PRO A 57 2.66 0.23 -14.40
C PRO A 57 3.76 1.31 -14.46
N SER A 58 3.96 1.85 -15.66
CA SER A 58 4.87 2.97 -15.90
C SER A 58 4.38 4.22 -15.17
N LEU A 59 5.33 5.04 -14.71
CA LEU A 59 5.04 6.34 -14.12
C LEU A 59 4.54 7.37 -15.16
N LYS A 60 4.80 7.19 -16.46
CA LYS A 60 4.28 8.07 -17.53
C LYS A 60 3.10 7.42 -18.24
N ASN A 61 2.04 8.20 -18.47
CA ASN A 61 0.95 7.74 -19.33
C ASN A 61 1.39 7.68 -20.80
N LYS A 62 1.06 6.58 -21.50
CA LYS A 62 1.45 6.38 -22.90
C LYS A 62 0.55 7.10 -23.92
N LYS A 63 -0.68 7.46 -23.52
CA LYS A 63 -1.71 8.03 -24.40
C LYS A 63 -1.90 9.54 -24.16
N LEU A 64 -1.78 9.98 -22.91
CA LEU A 64 -1.96 11.37 -22.51
C LEU A 64 -0.61 12.01 -22.20
N LYS A 65 -0.29 13.10 -22.91
CA LYS A 65 0.89 13.91 -22.61
C LYS A 65 0.71 14.61 -21.27
N ASN A 66 1.81 14.85 -20.57
CA ASN A 66 1.87 15.58 -19.29
C ASN A 66 1.07 14.92 -18.13
N LEU A 67 0.80 13.62 -18.22
CA LEU A 67 0.17 12.84 -17.15
C LEU A 67 1.15 11.83 -16.57
N TYR A 68 1.38 11.93 -15.26
CA TYR A 68 2.32 11.10 -14.51
C TYR A 68 1.62 10.46 -13.30
N PHE A 69 2.12 9.31 -12.88
CA PHE A 69 1.61 8.54 -11.75
C PHE A 69 2.73 8.32 -10.73
N THR A 70 2.40 8.48 -9.45
CA THR A 70 3.34 8.29 -8.32
C THR A 70 2.68 7.48 -7.20
N GLY A 71 3.51 6.91 -6.32
CA GLY A 71 3.10 6.15 -5.15
C GLY A 71 3.25 4.64 -5.29
N GLN A 72 2.56 3.89 -4.43
CA GLN A 72 2.80 2.46 -4.20
C GLN A 72 2.52 1.53 -5.39
N LEU A 73 1.63 1.94 -6.30
CA LEU A 73 1.21 1.13 -7.45
C LEU A 73 2.13 1.30 -8.68
N THR A 74 3.01 2.28 -8.65
CA THR A 74 3.94 2.62 -9.74
C THR A 74 5.38 2.31 -9.36
N VAL A 75 6.31 2.38 -10.32
CA VAL A 75 7.74 2.25 -10.04
C VAL A 75 8.16 3.30 -8.97
N PRO A 76 8.90 2.93 -7.91
CA PRO A 76 9.59 1.66 -7.67
C PRO A 76 8.76 0.57 -6.97
N GLY A 77 7.71 0.91 -6.23
CA GLY A 77 6.80 -0.09 -5.64
C GLY A 77 6.15 0.30 -4.32
N PRO A 78 5.59 -0.70 -3.61
CA PRO A 78 4.86 -0.46 -2.37
C PRO A 78 5.78 -0.25 -1.16
N GLY A 79 5.21 0.32 -0.10
CA GLY A 79 5.93 0.65 1.13
C GLY A 79 6.30 2.14 1.22
N VAL A 80 6.60 2.59 2.44
CA VAL A 80 6.86 4.02 2.73
C VAL A 80 8.06 4.55 1.95
N PRO A 81 9.27 3.95 2.01
CA PRO A 81 10.41 4.49 1.26
C PRO A 81 10.20 4.47 -0.26
N PRO A 82 9.72 3.37 -0.88
CA PRO A 82 9.42 3.34 -2.32
C PRO A 82 8.38 4.37 -2.76
N SER A 83 7.35 4.63 -1.96
CA SER A 83 6.31 5.62 -2.28
C SER A 83 6.86 7.05 -2.29
N ILE A 84 7.73 7.38 -1.33
CA ILE A 84 8.40 8.69 -1.26
C ILE A 84 9.35 8.85 -2.47
N ILE A 85 10.18 7.84 -2.75
CA ILE A 85 11.10 7.85 -3.89
C ILE A 85 10.33 7.97 -5.22
N SER A 86 9.15 7.35 -5.34
CA SER A 86 8.30 7.46 -6.54
C SER A 86 8.00 8.92 -6.89
N GLY A 87 7.76 9.78 -5.89
CA GLY A 87 7.51 11.21 -6.09
C GLY A 87 8.72 11.93 -6.67
N GLU A 88 9.91 11.62 -6.15
CA GLU A 88 11.17 12.19 -6.63
C GLU A 88 11.48 11.75 -8.08
N VAL A 89 11.24 10.48 -8.42
CA VAL A 89 11.42 9.99 -9.80
C VAL A 89 10.48 10.71 -10.76
N VAL A 90 9.20 10.85 -10.41
CA VAL A 90 8.22 11.58 -11.23
C VAL A 90 8.63 13.05 -11.42
N ALA A 91 9.05 13.74 -10.36
CA ALA A 91 9.51 15.12 -10.45
C ALA A 91 10.72 15.27 -11.41
N ARG A 92 11.68 14.34 -11.35
CA ARG A 92 12.82 14.31 -12.28
C ARG A 92 12.38 14.08 -13.72
N GLU A 93 11.41 13.21 -13.94
CA GLU A 93 10.87 12.93 -15.27
C GLU A 93 10.09 14.10 -15.87
N ILE A 94 9.28 14.80 -15.05
CA ILE A 94 8.63 16.06 -15.45
C ILE A 94 9.68 17.09 -15.87
N LYS A 95 10.74 17.29 -15.06
CA LYS A 95 11.81 18.25 -15.38
C LYS A 95 12.53 17.93 -16.71
N LYS A 96 12.56 16.68 -17.15
CA LYS A 96 13.14 16.30 -18.45
C LYS A 96 12.20 16.63 -19.61
N ASP A 97 10.90 16.41 -19.43
CA ASP A 97 9.90 16.60 -20.50
C ASP A 97 9.59 18.08 -20.77
N PHE A 98 9.81 18.97 -19.79
CA PHE A 98 9.55 20.41 -19.88
C PHE A 98 10.82 21.26 -19.92
N LYS A 99 11.95 20.67 -20.33
CA LYS A 99 13.19 21.40 -20.60
C LYS A 99 13.26 21.91 -22.02
#